data_AF-A0A2G5DW09-F1
#
_entry.id   AF-A0A2G5DW09-F1
#
_cell.length_a   1.000
_cell.length_b   1.000
_cell.length_c   1.000
_cell.angle_alpha   90.00
_cell.angle_beta   90.00
_cell.angle_gamma   90.00
#
_symmetry.space_group_name_H-M   'P 1'
#
loop_
_entity.id
_entity.type
_entity.pdbx_description
1 polymer ?
#
loop_
_entity_poly.entity_id
_entity_poly.type
_entity_poly.pdbx_seq_one_letter_code
_entity_poly.pdbx_strand_id
1 'polypeptide(L)'
;MTLLNCLLSAWYGLPFVSPHNLLVSTINFTGATIESIYVLVYIVFAPKKMRKKMLILLSMVLTVFSTVALVSLFALHGNGRKLFCGFAATIFSICMYASPLSIMRVVITTKSVEFMPFFLSLFTFLCGTFWFIYGLLGHDPFVAVPNGFGCGLGTLQLILYAIYRNHNKSGGANSITDNKPVEMDFEMDFQKPGQVNNNSAEAPSQQNGQA
;
A
#
# COMPACT_ATOMS: atom_id res chain seq x y z
N MET A 1 2.92 -13.09 -0.74
CA MET A 1 3.75 -12.88 0.47
C MET A 1 2.96 -12.20 1.58
N THR A 2 2.23 -11.11 1.30
CA THR A 2 1.38 -10.42 2.30
C THR A 2 0.40 -11.35 3.02
N LEU A 3 -0.37 -12.15 2.27
CA LEU A 3 -1.28 -13.13 2.87
C LEU A 3 -0.57 -14.08 3.87
N LEU A 4 0.62 -14.59 3.52
CA LEU A 4 1.39 -15.46 4.41
C LEU A 4 1.82 -14.72 5.67
N ASN A 5 2.29 -13.48 5.53
CA ASN A 5 2.69 -12.66 6.67
C ASN A 5 1.51 -12.36 7.61
N CYS A 6 0.35 -12.03 7.05
CA CYS A 6 -0.87 -11.82 7.82
C CYS A 6 -1.30 -13.10 8.54
N LEU A 7 -1.29 -14.25 7.88
CA LEU A 7 -1.64 -15.53 8.52
C LEU A 7 -0.67 -15.89 9.66
N LEU A 8 0.64 -15.77 9.44
CA LEU A 8 1.65 -16.06 10.46
C LEU A 8 1.58 -15.08 11.64
N SER A 9 1.44 -13.79 11.37
CA SER A 9 1.30 -12.77 12.42
C SER A 9 -0.01 -12.91 13.18
N ALA A 10 -1.11 -13.26 12.50
CA ALA A 10 -2.39 -13.53 13.14
C ALA A 10 -2.29 -14.73 14.09
N TRP A 11 -1.61 -15.79 13.65
CA TRP A 11 -1.35 -17.00 14.43
C TRP A 11 -0.47 -16.72 15.65
N TYR A 12 0.60 -15.95 15.46
CA TYR A 12 1.48 -15.52 16.55
C TYR A 12 0.72 -14.74 17.63
N GLY A 13 -0.23 -13.87 17.22
CA GLY A 13 -1.02 -13.06 18.13
C GLY A 13 -2.12 -13.81 18.90
N LEU A 14 -2.38 -15.08 18.59
CA LEU A 14 -3.42 -15.86 19.28
C LEU A 14 -3.06 -16.06 20.75
N PRO A 15 -4.04 -16.04 21.68
CA PRO A 15 -3.78 -16.03 23.12
C PRO A 15 -3.05 -17.28 23.62
N PHE A 16 -3.21 -18.42 22.93
CA PHE A 16 -2.47 -19.63 23.26
C PHE A 16 -1.01 -19.60 22.76
N VAL A 17 -0.67 -18.79 21.77
CA VAL A 17 0.72 -18.61 21.28
C VAL A 17 1.42 -17.48 22.02
N SER A 18 0.80 -16.29 22.04
CA SER A 18 1.28 -15.12 22.76
C SER A 18 0.13 -14.41 23.49
N PRO A 19 0.04 -14.53 24.84
CA PRO A 19 -1.12 -14.08 25.60
C PRO A 19 -1.46 -12.58 25.49
N HIS A 20 -0.47 -11.72 25.26
CA HIS A 20 -0.65 -10.26 25.30
C HIS A 20 -0.76 -9.60 23.91
N ASN A 21 -0.81 -10.41 22.84
CA ASN A 21 -0.73 -9.92 21.45
C ASN A 21 -2.05 -10.01 20.67
N LEU A 22 -3.19 -9.99 21.37
CA LEU A 22 -4.49 -10.16 20.73
C LEU A 22 -4.78 -9.08 19.66
N LEU A 23 -4.30 -7.85 19.86
CA LEU A 23 -4.40 -6.79 18.86
C LEU A 23 -3.65 -7.11 17.56
N VAL A 24 -2.49 -7.77 17.65
CA VAL A 24 -1.75 -8.26 16.47
C VAL A 24 -2.59 -9.30 15.74
N SER A 25 -3.31 -10.14 16.47
CA SER A 25 -4.17 -11.17 15.87
C SER A 25 -5.33 -10.57 15.09
N THR A 26 -6.06 -9.64 15.69
CA THR A 26 -7.28 -9.07 15.08
C THR A 26 -6.99 -8.27 13.80
N ILE A 27 -5.94 -7.44 13.81
CA ILE A 27 -5.57 -6.65 12.63
C ILE A 27 -5.08 -7.54 11.49
N ASN A 28 -4.28 -8.56 11.79
CA ASN A 28 -3.72 -9.44 10.78
C ASN A 28 -4.76 -10.42 10.24
N PHE A 29 -5.74 -10.84 11.05
CA PHE A 29 -6.88 -11.60 10.57
C PHE A 29 -7.73 -10.77 9.59
N THR A 30 -7.95 -9.50 9.92
CA THR A 30 -8.65 -8.55 9.02
C THR A 30 -7.86 -8.37 7.72
N GLY A 31 -6.54 -8.17 7.81
CA GLY A 31 -5.64 -8.12 6.66
C GLY A 31 -5.67 -9.39 5.81
N ALA A 32 -5.63 -10.56 6.43
CA ALA A 32 -5.72 -11.84 5.73
C ALA A 32 -7.07 -11.99 4.98
N THR A 33 -8.15 -11.49 5.56
CA THR A 33 -9.48 -11.49 4.92
C THR A 33 -9.47 -10.59 3.68
N ILE A 34 -8.97 -9.36 3.80
CA ILE A 34 -8.85 -8.41 2.69
C ILE A 34 -7.96 -9.00 1.57
N GLU A 35 -6.79 -9.52 1.93
CA GLU A 35 -5.85 -10.15 0.99
C GLU A 35 -6.48 -11.37 0.29
N SER A 36 -7.26 -12.17 1.01
CA SER A 36 -7.97 -13.33 0.43
C SER A 36 -8.99 -12.88 -0.60
N ILE A 37 -9.73 -11.79 -0.34
CA ILE A 37 -10.65 -11.18 -1.31
C ILE A 37 -9.87 -10.70 -2.54
N TYR A 38 -8.76 -9.98 -2.36
CA TYR A 38 -7.90 -9.54 -3.47
C TYR A 38 -7.41 -10.71 -4.33
N VAL A 39 -6.90 -11.78 -3.71
CA VAL A 39 -6.44 -12.98 -4.41
C VAL A 39 -7.59 -13.67 -5.14
N LEU A 40 -8.76 -13.76 -4.52
CA LEU A 40 -9.95 -14.36 -5.14
C LEU A 40 -10.38 -13.59 -6.40
N VAL A 41 -10.51 -12.27 -6.29
CA VAL A 41 -10.82 -11.38 -7.43
C VAL A 41 -9.77 -11.59 -8.53
N TYR A 42 -8.48 -11.58 -8.18
CA TYR A 42 -7.42 -11.82 -9.15
C TYR A 42 -7.57 -13.18 -9.85
N ILE A 43 -7.85 -14.27 -9.13
CA ILE A 43 -8.03 -15.61 -9.71
C ILE A 43 -9.22 -15.67 -10.66
N VAL A 44 -10.32 -14.97 -10.35
CA VAL A 44 -11.54 -14.93 -11.17
C VAL A 44 -11.27 -14.21 -12.49
N PHE A 45 -10.59 -13.07 -12.46
CA PHE A 45 -10.42 -12.21 -13.64
C PHE A 45 -9.11 -12.41 -14.40
N ALA A 46 -8.12 -13.13 -13.85
CA ALA A 46 -6.82 -13.31 -14.50
C ALA A 46 -6.85 -14.30 -15.67
N PRO A 47 -6.01 -14.07 -16.71
CA PRO A 47 -5.86 -15.01 -17.82
C PRO A 47 -5.31 -16.36 -17.35
N LYS A 48 -5.72 -17.46 -18.02
CA LYS A 48 -5.44 -18.86 -17.61
C LYS A 48 -3.99 -19.13 -17.20
N LYS A 49 -3.01 -18.56 -17.93
CA LYS A 49 -1.57 -18.70 -17.63
C LYS A 49 -1.18 -18.08 -16.27
N MET A 50 -1.63 -16.85 -15.99
CA MET A 50 -1.34 -16.16 -14.73
C MET A 50 -2.15 -16.74 -13.57
N ARG A 51 -3.42 -17.11 -13.81
CA ARG A 51 -4.27 -17.80 -12.83
C ARG A 51 -3.61 -19.08 -12.31
N LYS A 52 -3.03 -19.92 -13.18
CA LYS A 52 -2.32 -21.14 -12.75
C LYS A 52 -1.13 -20.82 -11.86
N LYS A 53 -0.32 -19.81 -12.21
CA LYS A 53 0.80 -19.35 -11.36
C LYS A 53 0.31 -18.87 -9.99
N MET A 54 -0.75 -18.07 -9.95
CA MET A 54 -1.31 -17.56 -8.70
C MET A 54 -1.87 -18.68 -7.82
N LEU A 55 -2.56 -19.67 -8.40
CA LEU A 55 -3.06 -20.84 -7.66
C LEU A 55 -1.92 -21.67 -7.04
N ILE A 56 -0.81 -21.86 -7.78
CA ILE A 56 0.37 -22.57 -7.25
C ILE A 56 1.01 -21.78 -6.09
N LEU A 57 1.13 -20.46 -6.23
CA LEU A 57 1.66 -19.60 -5.16
C LEU A 57 0.74 -19.61 -3.93
N LEU A 58 -0.59 -19.57 -4.13
CA LEU A 58 -1.56 -19.65 -3.05
C LEU A 58 -1.48 -21.00 -2.33
N SER A 59 -1.41 -22.12 -3.06
CA SER A 59 -1.25 -23.44 -2.45
C SER A 59 0.05 -23.57 -1.67
N MET A 60 1.15 -22.97 -2.17
CA MET A 60 2.42 -22.92 -1.46
C MET A 60 2.30 -22.12 -0.15
N VAL A 61 1.67 -20.94 -0.18
CA VAL A 61 1.44 -20.11 1.01
C VAL A 61 0.62 -20.85 2.07
N LEU A 62 -0.48 -21.49 1.67
CA LEU A 62 -1.31 -22.26 2.59
C LEU A 62 -0.56 -23.46 3.17
N THR A 63 0.24 -24.16 2.36
CA THR A 63 1.06 -25.29 2.83
C THR A 63 2.09 -24.85 3.87
N VAL A 64 2.80 -23.74 3.63
CA VAL A 64 3.78 -23.18 4.59
C VAL A 64 3.08 -22.79 5.89
N PHE A 65 1.97 -22.06 5.80
CA PHE A 65 1.20 -21.66 6.98
C PHE A 65 0.70 -22.87 7.77
N SER A 66 0.06 -23.84 7.11
CA SER A 66 -0.43 -25.05 7.76
C SER A 66 0.68 -25.85 8.42
N THR A 67 1.86 -25.94 7.79
CA THR A 67 3.02 -26.62 8.38
C THR A 67 3.47 -25.93 9.68
N VAL A 68 3.64 -24.61 9.66
CA VAL A 68 3.99 -23.83 10.86
C VAL A 68 2.94 -23.99 11.95
N ALA A 69 1.65 -23.89 11.61
CA ALA A 69 0.55 -24.02 12.54
C ALA A 69 0.53 -25.42 13.19
N LEU A 70 0.63 -26.50 12.40
CA LEU A 70 0.62 -27.87 12.90
C LEU A 70 1.83 -28.18 13.78
N VAL A 71 3.04 -27.81 13.35
CA VAL A 71 4.26 -27.97 14.17
C VAL A 71 4.12 -27.20 15.48
N SER A 72 3.61 -25.97 15.44
CA SER A 72 3.41 -25.16 16.64
C SER A 72 2.43 -25.78 17.64
N LEU A 73 1.39 -26.48 17.16
CA LEU A 73 0.36 -27.08 18.00
C LEU A 73 0.77 -28.44 18.58
N PHE A 74 1.37 -29.29 17.75
CA PHE A 74 1.62 -30.69 18.11
C PHE A 74 3.03 -30.96 18.61
N ALA A 75 4.03 -30.20 18.16
CA ALA A 75 5.42 -30.44 18.51
C ALA A 75 5.96 -29.48 19.59
N LEU A 76 5.34 -28.32 19.79
CA LEU A 76 5.88 -27.26 20.66
C LEU A 76 4.88 -26.85 21.74
N HIS A 77 5.41 -26.57 22.94
CA HIS A 77 4.62 -26.17 24.11
C HIS A 77 5.19 -24.91 24.75
N GLY A 78 4.33 -24.11 25.37
CA GLY A 78 4.70 -22.91 26.13
C GLY A 78 5.61 -21.95 25.36
N ASN A 79 6.78 -21.63 25.92
CA ASN A 79 7.71 -20.66 25.36
C ASN A 79 8.30 -21.09 24.01
N GLY A 80 8.52 -22.40 23.78
CA GLY A 80 9.05 -22.90 22.51
C GLY A 80 8.12 -22.60 21.33
N ARG A 81 6.81 -22.71 21.55
CA ARG A 81 5.78 -22.36 20.57
C ARG A 81 5.81 -20.86 20.24
N LYS A 82 5.90 -20.01 21.26
CA LYS A 82 5.98 -18.55 21.10
C LYS A 82 7.20 -18.15 20.27
N LEU A 83 8.39 -18.66 20.62
CA LEU A 83 9.63 -18.36 19.91
C LEU A 83 9.56 -18.81 18.45
N PHE A 84 9.14 -20.04 18.19
CA PHE A 84 9.04 -20.57 16.82
C PHE A 84 8.10 -19.75 15.93
N CYS A 85 6.88 -19.47 16.42
CA CYS A 85 5.92 -18.67 15.67
C CYS A 85 6.37 -17.22 15.50
N GLY A 86 6.99 -16.64 16.54
CA GLY A 86 7.54 -15.29 16.51
C GLY A 86 8.64 -15.14 15.45
N PHE A 87 9.62 -16.05 15.44
CA PHE A 87 10.67 -16.04 14.41
C PHE A 87 10.10 -16.18 12.99
N ALA A 88 9.16 -17.12 12.79
CA ALA A 88 8.50 -17.28 11.49
C ALA A 88 7.82 -15.98 11.06
N ALA A 89 6.98 -15.39 11.90
CA ALA A 89 6.29 -14.13 11.59
C ALA A 89 7.28 -12.98 11.30
N THR A 90 8.32 -12.81 12.13
CA THR A 90 9.31 -11.74 11.98
C THR A 90 10.12 -11.89 10.69
N ILE A 91 10.59 -13.09 10.34
CA ILE A 91 11.38 -13.32 9.11
C ILE A 91 10.56 -12.94 7.88
N PHE A 92 9.32 -13.43 7.78
CA PHE A 92 8.46 -13.12 6.63
C PHE A 92 8.06 -11.64 6.59
N SER A 93 7.84 -11.00 7.74
CA SER A 93 7.63 -9.55 7.82
C SER A 93 8.83 -8.76 7.29
N ILE A 94 10.06 -9.14 7.67
CA ILE A 94 11.27 -8.47 7.18
C ILE A 94 11.43 -8.67 5.67
N CYS A 95 11.21 -9.89 5.16
CA CYS A 95 11.28 -10.16 3.72
C CYS A 95 10.29 -9.31 2.91
N MET A 96 9.12 -8.98 3.47
CA MET A 96 8.15 -8.12 2.80
C MET A 96 8.67 -6.70 2.54
N TYR A 97 9.60 -6.20 3.36
CA TYR A 97 10.19 -4.89 3.15
C TYR A 97 11.04 -4.78 1.88
N ALA A 98 11.38 -5.90 1.22
CA ALA A 98 12.01 -5.86 -0.10
C ALA A 98 11.17 -5.06 -1.13
N SER A 99 9.83 -5.09 -1.00
CA SER A 99 8.94 -4.33 -1.89
C SER A 99 9.11 -2.81 -1.75
N PRO A 100 8.92 -2.19 -0.56
CA PRO A 100 9.16 -0.75 -0.40
C PRO A 100 10.60 -0.33 -0.72
N LEU A 101 11.62 -1.16 -0.43
CA LEU A 101 13.00 -0.90 -0.87
C LEU A 101 13.11 -0.80 -2.39
N SER A 102 12.44 -1.68 -3.13
CA SER A 102 12.42 -1.65 -4.59
C SER A 102 11.79 -0.35 -5.12
N ILE A 103 10.71 0.12 -4.50
CA ILE A 103 10.07 1.39 -4.88
C ILE A 103 10.98 2.57 -4.60
N MET A 104 11.66 2.61 -3.45
CA MET A 104 12.64 3.66 -3.15
C MET A 104 13.77 3.71 -4.19
N ARG A 105 14.26 2.54 -4.62
CA ARG A 105 15.24 2.46 -5.72
C ARG A 105 14.69 3.07 -7.01
N VAL A 106 13.44 2.75 -7.38
CA VAL A 106 12.78 3.32 -8.55
C VAL A 106 12.71 4.85 -8.43
N VAL A 107 12.26 5.40 -7.31
CA VAL A 107 12.17 6.85 -7.09
C VAL A 107 13.54 7.54 -7.23
N ILE A 108 14.61 6.94 -6.71
CA ILE A 108 15.98 7.48 -6.81
C ILE A 108 16.46 7.47 -8.27
N THR A 109 16.17 6.41 -9.02
CA THR A 109 16.58 6.26 -10.42
C THR A 109 15.76 7.13 -11.36
N THR A 110 14.44 7.17 -11.21
CA THR A 110 13.53 7.95 -12.07
C THR A 110 13.43 9.40 -11.66
N LYS A 111 13.93 9.77 -10.48
CA LYS A 111 13.83 11.11 -9.89
C LYS A 111 12.38 11.59 -9.73
N SER A 112 11.41 10.66 -9.77
CA SER A 112 9.97 10.93 -9.71
C SER A 112 9.32 10.17 -8.57
N VAL A 113 8.37 10.83 -7.89
CA VAL A 113 7.59 10.29 -6.78
C VAL A 113 6.24 9.72 -7.20
N GLU A 114 6.02 9.51 -8.50
CA GLU A 114 4.74 9.05 -9.06
C GLU A 114 4.26 7.72 -8.45
N PHE A 115 5.17 6.78 -8.24
CA PHE A 115 4.88 5.48 -7.64
C PHE A 115 4.82 5.50 -6.11
N MET A 116 4.89 6.68 -5.50
CA MET A 116 5.07 6.84 -4.06
C MET A 116 4.29 8.04 -3.51
N PRO A 117 2.96 7.90 -3.37
CA PRO A 117 2.14 8.99 -2.85
C PRO A 117 2.44 9.26 -1.37
N PHE A 118 2.41 10.54 -1.02
CA PHE A 118 2.75 11.04 0.32
C PHE A 118 1.95 10.35 1.43
N PHE A 119 0.63 10.29 1.29
CA PHE A 119 -0.26 9.76 2.32
C PHE A 119 0.01 8.28 2.61
N LEU A 120 0.28 7.45 1.59
CA LEU A 120 0.64 6.05 1.82
C LEU A 120 1.92 5.93 2.64
N SER A 121 2.93 6.77 2.35
CA SER A 121 4.19 6.78 3.09
C SER A 121 3.99 7.25 4.53
N LEU A 122 3.21 8.30 4.74
CA LEU A 122 2.90 8.85 6.06
C LEU A 122 2.14 7.86 6.94
N PHE A 123 1.05 7.27 6.43
CA PHE A 123 0.28 6.29 7.19
C PHE A 123 1.06 5.01 7.46
N THR A 124 1.92 4.58 6.54
CA THR A 124 2.81 3.43 6.76
C THR A 124 3.82 3.72 7.87
N PHE A 125 4.42 4.93 7.88
CA PHE A 125 5.32 5.36 8.94
C PHE A 125 4.63 5.41 10.31
N LEU A 126 3.45 6.03 10.39
CA LEU A 126 2.69 6.13 11.65
C LEU A 126 2.25 4.75 12.15
N CYS A 127 1.75 3.90 11.25
CA CYS A 127 1.37 2.52 11.57
C CYS A 127 2.58 1.74 12.12
N GLY A 128 3.72 1.77 11.42
CA GLY A 128 4.95 1.12 11.87
C GLY A 128 5.43 1.66 13.21
N THR A 129 5.33 2.98 13.45
CA THR A 129 5.69 3.60 14.73
C THR A 129 4.80 3.12 15.87
N PHE A 130 3.48 3.07 15.68
CA PHE A 130 2.57 2.59 16.71
C PHE A 130 2.79 1.12 17.05
N TRP A 131 3.02 0.27 16.05
CA TRP A 131 3.35 -1.14 16.29
C TRP A 131 4.73 -1.34 16.92
N PHE A 132 5.70 -0.51 16.56
CA PHE A 132 7.02 -0.52 17.19
C PHE A 132 6.92 -0.18 18.69
N ILE A 133 6.22 0.92 19.02
CA ILE A 133 5.98 1.33 20.40
C ILE A 133 5.18 0.25 21.15
N TYR A 134 4.14 -0.32 20.54
CA TYR A 134 3.38 -1.42 21.12
C TYR A 134 4.26 -2.64 21.44
N GLY A 135 5.14 -3.03 20.52
CA GLY A 135 6.10 -4.12 20.74
C GLY A 135 7.10 -3.81 21.87
N LEU A 136 7.59 -2.57 21.96
CA LEU A 136 8.46 -2.14 23.06
C LEU A 136 7.75 -2.18 24.41
N LEU A 137 6.52 -1.65 24.50
CA LEU A 137 5.70 -1.68 25.72
C LEU A 137 5.37 -3.10 26.17
N GLY A 138 5.08 -3.99 25.22
CA GLY A 138 4.82 -5.41 25.48
C GLY A 138 6.08 -6.26 25.73
N HIS A 139 7.27 -5.65 25.68
CA HIS A 139 8.57 -6.33 25.76
C HIS A 139 8.67 -7.49 24.74
N ASP A 140 8.10 -7.29 23.56
CA ASP A 140 7.99 -8.29 22.51
C ASP A 140 8.88 -7.95 21.29
N PRO A 141 10.08 -8.56 21.19
CA PRO A 141 10.98 -8.30 20.08
C PRO A 141 10.42 -8.76 18.73
N PHE A 142 9.52 -9.76 18.70
CA PHE A 142 8.96 -10.27 17.44
C PHE A 142 7.99 -9.28 16.79
N VAL A 143 7.40 -8.40 17.58
CA VAL A 143 6.59 -7.27 17.09
C VAL A 143 7.46 -6.02 16.91
N ALA A 144 8.34 -5.72 17.87
CA ALA A 144 9.15 -4.51 17.81
C ALA A 144 10.13 -4.52 16.63
N VAL A 145 10.93 -5.57 16.45
CA VAL A 145 11.99 -5.60 15.42
C VAL A 145 11.45 -5.33 14.00
N PRO A 146 10.48 -6.10 13.46
CA PRO A 146 10.02 -5.87 12.10
C PRO A 146 9.37 -4.48 11.95
N ASN A 147 8.57 -4.04 12.92
CA ASN A 147 7.94 -2.72 12.84
C ASN A 147 8.94 -1.56 12.99
N GLY A 148 10.05 -1.76 13.70
CA GLY A 148 11.18 -0.84 13.73
C GLY A 148 11.82 -0.67 12.35
N PHE A 149 12.06 -1.78 11.62
CA PHE A 149 12.47 -1.72 10.21
C PHE A 149 11.44 -0.98 9.36
N GLY A 150 10.15 -1.27 9.52
CA GLY A 150 9.07 -0.59 8.83
C GLY A 150 9.04 0.93 9.09
N CYS A 151 9.24 1.34 10.34
CA CYS A 151 9.33 2.74 10.75
C CYS A 151 10.53 3.44 10.10
N GLY A 152 11.72 2.82 10.14
CA GLY A 152 12.92 3.35 9.49
C GLY A 152 12.73 3.52 7.98
N LEU A 153 12.16 2.51 7.32
CA LEU A 153 11.86 2.58 5.89
C LEU A 153 10.78 3.62 5.56
N GLY A 154 9.73 3.73 6.37
CA GLY A 154 8.71 4.77 6.25
C GLY A 154 9.28 6.19 6.39
N THR A 155 10.27 6.36 7.29
CA THR A 155 10.99 7.62 7.46
C THR A 155 11.81 7.96 6.22
N LEU A 156 12.61 7.01 5.73
CA LEU A 156 13.38 7.19 4.49
C LEU A 156 12.47 7.48 3.31
N GLN A 157 11.30 6.84 3.28
CA GLN A 157 10.28 7.10 2.29
C GLN A 157 9.79 8.56 2.30
N LEU A 158 9.43 9.09 3.47
CA LEU A 158 9.03 10.49 3.61
C LEU A 158 10.14 11.47 3.22
N ILE A 159 11.39 11.17 3.56
CA ILE A 159 12.56 11.97 3.18
C ILE A 159 12.73 12.01 1.66
N LEU A 160 12.70 10.84 0.99
CA LEU A 160 12.83 10.76 -0.46
C LEU A 160 11.69 11.52 -1.17
N TYR A 161 10.47 11.42 -0.64
CA TYR A 161 9.34 12.17 -1.17
C TYR A 161 9.58 13.68 -1.08
N ALA A 162 10.05 14.19 0.06
CA ALA A 162 10.34 15.61 0.23
C ALA A 162 11.42 16.14 -0.74
N ILE A 163 12.49 15.37 -0.94
CA ILE A 163 13.60 15.72 -1.84
C ILE A 163 13.12 15.76 -3.31
N TYR A 164 12.50 14.69 -3.79
CA TYR A 164 12.18 14.56 -5.22
C TYR A 164 10.92 15.32 -5.63
N ARG A 165 9.95 15.52 -4.73
CA ARG A 165 8.80 16.41 -4.99
C ARG A 165 9.27 17.84 -5.29
N ASN A 166 10.30 18.30 -4.58
CA ASN A 166 10.80 19.67 -4.75
C ASN A 166 11.62 19.82 -6.04
N HIS A 167 12.35 18.78 -6.46
CA HIS A 167 13.02 18.74 -7.76
C HIS A 167 12.04 18.84 -8.93
N ASN A 168 10.88 18.17 -8.87
CA ASN A 168 9.84 18.30 -9.90
C ASN A 168 9.25 19.72 -9.95
N LYS A 169 9.19 20.45 -8.83
CA LYS A 169 8.77 21.86 -8.80
C LYS A 169 9.84 22.82 -9.34
N SER A 170 11.12 22.60 -9.00
CA SER A 170 12.22 23.46 -9.49
C SER A 170 12.61 23.18 -10.95
N GLY A 171 12.41 21.96 -11.46
CA GLY A 171 12.66 21.62 -12.87
C GLY A 171 11.60 22.15 -13.85
N GLY A 172 10.40 22.48 -13.37
CA GLY A 172 9.35 23.15 -14.15
C GLY A 172 9.39 24.68 -14.08
N ALA A 173 10.13 25.25 -13.12
CA ALA A 173 10.16 26.70 -12.88
C ALA A 173 11.19 27.48 -13.72
N ASN A 174 12.02 26.80 -14.53
CA ASN A 174 12.98 27.46 -15.43
C ASN A 174 12.47 27.64 -16.88
N SER A 175 11.16 27.56 -17.12
CA SER A 175 10.60 27.81 -18.46
C SER A 175 9.40 28.73 -18.53
N ILE A 176 8.99 29.41 -17.45
CA ILE A 176 7.94 30.45 -17.54
C ILE A 176 8.19 31.53 -16.48
N THR A 177 9.12 32.44 -16.77
CA THR A 177 8.94 33.84 -16.36
C THR A 177 8.09 34.51 -17.43
N ASP A 178 6.77 34.45 -17.27
CA ASP A 178 5.95 35.65 -17.44
C ASP A 178 4.55 35.49 -16.84
N ASN A 179 4.18 36.53 -16.07
CA ASN A 179 2.85 36.96 -15.62
C ASN A 179 2.06 36.26 -14.47
N LYS A 180 2.14 36.96 -13.33
CA LYS A 180 1.13 37.30 -12.28
C LYS A 180 0.40 36.19 -11.47
N PRO A 181 0.13 36.46 -10.17
CA PRO A 181 -0.49 35.48 -9.27
C PRO A 181 -1.99 35.44 -9.51
N VAL A 182 -2.53 34.24 -9.74
CA VAL A 182 -3.98 34.00 -9.74
C VAL A 182 -4.36 33.55 -8.33
N GLU A 183 -5.12 34.39 -7.64
CA GLU A 183 -5.88 34.02 -6.44
C GLU A 183 -6.81 32.84 -6.78
N MET A 184 -6.75 31.78 -5.98
CA MET A 184 -7.71 30.68 -6.08
C MET A 184 -8.98 31.07 -5.33
N ASP A 185 -9.98 31.55 -6.06
CA ASP A 185 -11.36 31.62 -5.57
C ASP A 185 -12.05 30.27 -5.83
N PHE A 186 -12.72 29.75 -4.80
CA PHE A 186 -13.36 28.44 -4.82
C PHE A 186 -14.88 28.63 -4.90
N GLU A 187 -15.41 28.72 -6.12
CA GLU A 187 -16.85 28.57 -6.35
C GLU A 187 -17.14 27.18 -6.95
N MET A 188 -18.02 26.46 -6.27
CA MET A 188 -18.48 25.12 -6.63
C MET A 188 -19.81 25.27 -7.37
N ASP A 189 -19.81 25.18 -8.70
CA ASP A 189 -21.03 25.33 -9.50
C ASP A 189 -21.81 23.99 -9.60
N PHE A 190 -23.07 24.03 -9.21
CA PHE A 190 -24.03 22.93 -9.27
C PHE A 190 -24.84 23.06 -10.57
N GLN A 191 -24.50 22.27 -11.58
CA GLN A 191 -25.22 22.32 -12.86
C GLN A 191 -26.54 21.51 -12.79
N LYS A 192 -27.68 22.20 -12.93
CA LYS A 192 -28.99 21.61 -13.27
C LYS A 192 -29.16 21.55 -14.80
N PRO A 193 -29.93 20.58 -15.34
CA PRO A 193 -29.93 20.29 -16.77
C PRO A 193 -30.96 21.09 -17.57
N GLY A 194 -30.55 21.48 -18.77
CA GLY A 194 -31.41 21.62 -19.94
C GLY A 194 -31.81 23.05 -20.31
N GLN A 195 -31.31 23.54 -21.46
CA GLN A 195 -32.19 24.06 -22.50
C GLN A 195 -31.49 24.09 -23.88
N VAL A 196 -32.33 23.81 -24.87
CA VAL A 196 -32.06 23.51 -26.27
C VAL A 196 -31.69 24.77 -27.06
N ASN A 197 -30.66 24.65 -27.90
CA ASN A 197 -30.24 25.65 -28.89
C ASN A 197 -31.37 25.99 -29.86
N ASN A 198 -31.58 27.29 -30.12
CA ASN A 198 -32.19 27.76 -31.36
C ASN A 198 -31.70 29.17 -31.69
N ASN A 199 -31.45 29.36 -32.99
CA ASN A 199 -31.35 30.62 -33.75
C ASN A 199 -29.95 31.19 -34.01
N SER A 200 -29.39 30.80 -35.15
CA SER A 200 -28.57 31.70 -35.97
C SER A 200 -29.10 31.62 -37.40
N ALA A 201 -30.08 32.45 -37.70
CA ALA A 201 -30.47 32.80 -39.06
C ALA A 201 -29.80 34.14 -39.36
N GLU A 202 -28.68 34.11 -40.07
CA GLU A 202 -28.08 35.29 -40.69
C GLU A 202 -28.01 35.04 -42.19
N ALA A 203 -28.81 35.81 -42.93
CA ALA A 203 -28.67 35.99 -44.37
C ALA A 203 -27.46 36.88 -44.66
N PRO A 204 -26.89 36.79 -45.88
CA PRO A 204 -26.87 38.01 -46.67
C PRO A 204 -27.25 37.80 -48.14
N SER A 205 -27.91 38.83 -48.64
CA SER A 205 -28.34 39.08 -50.00
C SER A 205 -27.22 39.55 -50.92
N GLN A 206 -27.22 38.99 -52.13
CA GLN A 206 -26.90 39.56 -53.45
C GLN A 206 -25.50 40.13 -53.73
N GLN A 207 -24.86 39.66 -54.82
CA GLN A 207 -24.94 40.30 -56.16
C GLN A 207 -24.09 39.57 -57.22
N ASN A 208 -24.70 39.35 -58.40
CA ASN A 208 -24.19 39.57 -59.78
C ASN A 208 -22.88 38.86 -60.22
N GLY A 209 -22.73 38.23 -61.39
CA GLY A 209 -23.50 38.12 -62.62
C GLY A 209 -22.54 37.92 -63.81
N GLN A 210 -22.98 37.19 -64.84
CA GLN A 210 -22.46 37.13 -66.22
C GLN A 210 -21.12 36.39 -66.45
N ALA A 211 -20.90 35.58 -67.49
CA ALA A 211 -21.67 35.16 -68.67
C ALA A 211 -21.16 33.78 -69.12
#